data_AF-A0A0E0KNM6-F1
#
_entry.id   AF-A0A0E0KNM6-F1
#
_cell.length_a   1.000
_cell.length_b   1.000
_cell.length_c   1.000
_cell.angle_alpha   90.00
_cell.angle_beta   90.00
_cell.angle_gamma   90.00
#
_symmetry.space_group_name_H-M   'P 1'
#
loop_
_entity.id
_entity.type
_entity.pdbx_description
1 polymer ?
#
loop_
_entity_poly.entity_id
_entity_poly.type
_entity_poly.pdbx_seq_one_letter_code
_entity_poly.pdbx_strand_id
1 'polypeptide(L)'
;MRARLDGLKNRLRAKDDELGRKSLEMEGLARSFREAKAENKRLQAELDAGSMAKAKIDRLKAEQAKERGHSAVLTDYYNMTEPQMEALRQEVGRREAKAQRLAREAARMAASAKTACRTLRLALNDMGAKARGVLGENASVLEFCEWNQEAGCAVSNCAAAYGDCCARVSAAFALGLLQQHRCEHVAQFPTLRRGTGKQRRRIKAKNPQKRAEVEPKATQRCEALRPKNEKFTAVKNLPKARYLLRPVYCEMTINGHNYKVVNVANWMRTHPGRTLEDYDRVHVARLEGMARFWRNHRRTNRQEAIAQRRYSLSLCGCQNGKLRRRHPGRTLEDYDRCHIQRREDIATLWLDFEMTNSQAAIA
;
A
#
# COMPACT_ATOMS: atom_id res chain seq x y z
N MET A 1 -122.08 29.96 -12.31
CA MET A 1 -121.36 28.87 -11.60
C MET A 1 -120.17 28.32 -12.38
N ARG A 2 -120.32 27.86 -13.65
CA ARG A 2 -119.20 27.28 -14.45
C ARG A 2 -117.95 28.17 -14.55
N ALA A 3 -118.08 29.43 -14.96
CA ALA A 3 -116.93 30.35 -15.09
C ALA A 3 -116.12 30.55 -13.79
N ARG A 4 -116.76 30.51 -12.61
CA ARG A 4 -116.05 30.59 -11.31
C ARG A 4 -115.26 29.31 -11.04
N LEU A 5 -115.81 28.15 -11.38
CA LEU A 5 -115.13 26.87 -11.23
C LEU A 5 -113.92 26.76 -12.16
N ASP A 6 -114.05 27.19 -13.42
CA ASP A 6 -112.95 27.19 -14.39
C ASP A 6 -111.83 28.14 -13.97
N GLY A 7 -112.17 29.33 -13.45
CA GLY A 7 -111.19 30.26 -12.88
C GLY A 7 -110.42 29.68 -11.69
N LEU A 8 -111.09 28.95 -10.79
CA LEU A 8 -110.44 28.24 -9.69
C LEU A 8 -109.53 27.11 -10.19
N LYS A 9 -109.98 26.32 -11.18
CA LYS A 9 -109.19 25.25 -11.79
C LYS A 9 -107.90 25.77 -12.45
N ASN A 10 -107.98 26.92 -13.12
CA ASN A 10 -106.81 27.56 -13.73
C ASN A 10 -105.84 28.10 -12.68
N ARG A 11 -106.35 28.71 -11.59
CA ARG A 11 -105.51 29.15 -10.46
C ARG A 11 -104.81 27.98 -9.77
N LEU A 12 -105.50 26.84 -9.61
CA LEU A 12 -104.92 25.63 -9.02
C LEU A 12 -103.77 25.12 -9.88
N ARG A 13 -103.98 24.97 -11.20
CA ARG A 13 -102.91 24.57 -12.12
C ARG A 13 -101.71 25.50 -12.09
N ALA A 14 -101.94 26.81 -12.11
CA ALA A 14 -100.85 27.79 -12.03
C ALA A 14 -100.05 27.67 -10.70
N LYS A 15 -100.73 27.30 -9.60
CA LYS A 15 -100.07 27.03 -8.32
C LYS A 15 -99.30 25.72 -8.32
N ASP A 16 -99.83 24.67 -8.94
CA ASP A 16 -99.11 23.40 -9.13
C ASP A 16 -97.84 23.60 -9.98
N ASP A 17 -97.92 24.39 -11.06
CA ASP A 17 -96.76 24.74 -11.90
C ASP A 17 -95.72 25.61 -11.15
N GLU A 18 -96.18 26.52 -10.29
CA GLU A 18 -95.29 27.31 -9.42
C GLU A 18 -94.58 26.43 -8.38
N LEU A 19 -95.31 25.50 -7.75
CA LEU A 19 -94.73 24.53 -6.83
C LEU A 19 -93.74 23.59 -7.54
N GLY A 20 -94.06 23.16 -8.76
CA GLY A 20 -93.15 22.36 -9.58
C GLY A 20 -91.85 23.08 -9.90
N ARG A 21 -91.91 24.36 -10.29
CA ARG A 21 -90.72 25.20 -10.51
C ARG A 21 -89.90 25.38 -9.24
N LYS A 22 -90.54 25.68 -8.10
CA LYS A 22 -89.86 25.81 -6.81
C LYS A 22 -89.21 24.50 -6.36
N SER A 23 -89.84 23.35 -6.62
CA SER A 23 -89.25 22.04 -6.35
C SER A 23 -87.95 21.83 -7.14
N LEU A 24 -87.97 22.16 -8.44
CA LEU A 24 -86.78 22.07 -9.29
C LEU A 24 -85.67 23.05 -8.88
N GLU A 25 -86.02 24.26 -8.48
CA GLU A 25 -85.06 25.22 -7.92
C GLU A 25 -84.42 24.69 -6.63
N MET A 26 -85.21 24.14 -5.71
CA MET A 26 -84.72 23.52 -4.48
C MET A 26 -83.82 22.30 -4.74
N GLU A 27 -84.16 21.46 -5.72
CA GLU A 27 -83.30 20.35 -6.17
C GLU A 27 -81.99 20.84 -6.79
N GLY A 28 -82.05 21.93 -7.57
CA GLY A 28 -80.89 22.64 -8.10
C GLY A 28 -79.96 23.09 -6.97
N LEU A 29 -80.49 23.81 -5.98
CA LEU A 29 -79.74 24.26 -4.80
C LEU A 29 -79.16 23.08 -3.99
N ALA A 30 -79.92 21.99 -3.82
CA ALA A 30 -79.45 20.80 -3.13
C ALA A 30 -78.31 20.07 -3.87
N ARG A 31 -78.28 20.13 -5.21
CA ARG A 31 -77.14 19.66 -6.00
C ARG A 31 -75.92 20.56 -5.82
N SER A 32 -76.07 21.87 -6.00
CA SER A 32 -74.98 22.84 -5.82
C SER A 32 -74.39 22.81 -4.41
N PHE A 33 -75.21 22.62 -3.37
CA PHE A 33 -74.72 22.48 -2.00
C PHE A 33 -73.88 21.20 -1.81
N ARG A 34 -74.27 20.07 -2.41
CA ARG A 34 -73.50 18.82 -2.36
C ARG A 34 -72.16 18.94 -3.08
N GLU A 35 -72.15 19.59 -4.25
CA GLU A 35 -70.94 19.88 -5.02
C GLU A 35 -70.00 20.80 -4.23
N ALA A 36 -70.50 21.90 -3.68
CA ALA A 36 -69.71 22.81 -2.84
C ALA A 36 -69.11 22.10 -1.61
N LYS A 37 -69.86 21.18 -0.99
CA LYS A 37 -69.36 20.36 0.12
C LYS A 37 -68.26 19.39 -0.31
N ALA A 38 -68.37 18.79 -1.49
CA ALA A 38 -67.32 17.92 -2.04
C ALA A 38 -66.06 18.73 -2.37
N GLU A 39 -66.21 19.91 -2.96
CA GLU A 39 -65.11 20.82 -3.28
C GLU A 39 -64.39 21.30 -2.02
N ASN A 40 -65.12 21.67 -0.97
CA ASN A 40 -64.54 22.08 0.30
C ASN A 40 -63.67 20.95 0.92
N LYS A 41 -64.13 19.70 0.85
CA LYS A 41 -63.32 18.54 1.28
C LYS A 41 -62.05 18.36 0.44
N ARG A 42 -62.13 18.58 -0.88
CA ARG A 42 -60.96 18.50 -1.77
C ARG A 42 -59.94 19.57 -1.39
N LEU A 43 -60.39 20.82 -1.23
CA LEU A 43 -59.54 21.93 -0.83
C LEU A 43 -58.91 21.72 0.55
N GLN A 44 -59.63 21.12 1.50
CA GLN A 44 -59.04 20.76 2.79
C GLN A 44 -57.90 19.75 2.64
N ALA A 45 -58.07 18.71 1.82
CA ALA A 45 -57.01 17.74 1.54
C ALA A 45 -55.79 18.39 0.83
N GLU A 46 -56.03 19.33 -0.09
CA GLU A 46 -54.97 20.10 -0.73
C GLU A 46 -54.21 21.00 0.25
N LEU A 47 -54.91 21.64 1.20
CA LEU A 47 -54.29 22.43 2.27
C LEU A 47 -53.41 21.55 3.18
N ASP A 48 -53.92 20.38 3.57
CA ASP A 48 -53.17 19.42 4.40
C ASP A 48 -51.92 18.93 3.66
N ALA A 49 -52.03 18.63 2.37
CA ALA A 49 -50.89 18.28 1.51
C ALA A 49 -49.87 19.43 1.40
N GLY A 50 -50.34 20.67 1.26
CA GLY A 50 -49.50 21.88 1.26
C GLY A 50 -48.73 22.05 2.58
N SER A 51 -49.36 21.76 3.71
CA SER A 51 -48.72 21.82 5.03
C SER A 51 -47.58 20.79 5.16
N MET A 52 -47.78 19.56 4.65
CA MET A 52 -46.74 18.52 4.62
C MET A 52 -45.58 18.89 3.69
N ALA A 53 -45.89 19.45 2.51
CA ALA A 53 -44.88 19.93 1.57
C ALA A 53 -44.01 21.03 2.19
N LYS A 54 -44.63 21.96 2.93
CA LYS A 54 -43.91 23.01 3.65
C LYS A 54 -42.97 22.44 4.72
N ALA A 55 -43.43 21.49 5.53
CA ALA A 55 -42.59 20.82 6.53
C ALA A 55 -41.39 20.09 5.89
N LYS A 56 -41.60 19.45 4.73
CA LYS A 56 -40.51 18.81 3.96
C LYS A 56 -39.49 19.84 3.45
N ILE A 57 -39.93 21.00 2.96
CA ILE A 57 -39.05 22.08 2.54
C ILE A 57 -38.18 22.57 3.71
N ASP A 58 -38.78 22.77 4.89
CA ASP A 58 -38.04 23.25 6.06
C ASP A 58 -37.02 22.21 6.54
N ARG A 59 -37.36 20.92 6.50
CA ARG A 59 -36.40 19.83 6.75
C ARG A 59 -35.23 19.85 5.78
N LEU A 60 -35.49 19.94 4.47
CA LEU A 60 -34.44 19.96 3.45
C LEU A 60 -33.54 21.18 3.58
N LYS A 61 -34.08 22.34 3.95
CA LYS A 61 -33.27 23.53 4.26
C LYS A 61 -32.33 23.31 5.43
N ALA A 62 -32.79 22.64 6.49
CA ALA A 62 -31.95 22.30 7.64
C ALA A 62 -30.84 21.30 7.28
N GLU A 63 -31.14 20.29 6.45
CA GLU A 63 -30.15 19.34 5.94
C GLU A 63 -29.09 20.05 5.06
N GLN A 64 -29.53 20.93 4.16
CA GLN A 64 -28.62 21.75 3.33
C GLN A 64 -27.70 22.64 4.19
N ALA A 65 -28.19 23.19 5.29
CA ALA A 65 -27.36 23.98 6.21
C ALA A 65 -26.28 23.12 6.89
N LYS A 66 -26.60 21.88 7.28
CA LYS A 66 -25.62 20.93 7.83
C LYS A 66 -24.55 20.55 6.80
N GLU A 67 -24.96 20.26 5.57
CA GLU A 67 -24.03 19.95 4.47
C GLU A 67 -23.08 21.12 4.18
N ARG A 68 -23.57 22.36 4.20
CA ARG A 68 -22.72 23.54 4.07
C ARG A 68 -21.70 23.63 5.21
N GLY A 69 -22.09 23.30 6.44
CA GLY A 69 -21.17 23.20 7.57
C GLY A 69 -20.09 22.14 7.36
N HIS A 70 -20.45 20.94 6.91
CA HIS A 70 -19.47 19.89 6.60
C HIS A 70 -18.53 20.28 5.45
N SER A 71 -19.06 20.94 4.42
CA SER A 71 -18.25 21.43 3.30
C SER A 71 -17.20 22.44 3.76
N ALA A 72 -17.58 23.39 4.62
CA ALA A 72 -16.63 24.36 5.19
C ALA A 72 -15.51 23.66 6.00
N VAL A 73 -15.85 22.68 6.83
CA VAL A 73 -14.86 21.89 7.60
C VAL A 73 -13.90 21.14 6.67
N LEU A 74 -14.39 20.57 5.57
CA LEU A 74 -13.54 19.92 4.57
C LEU A 74 -12.62 20.91 3.87
N THR A 75 -13.13 22.09 3.51
CA THR A 75 -12.31 23.17 2.94
C THR A 75 -11.17 23.56 3.88
N ASP A 76 -11.46 23.76 5.17
CA ASP A 76 -10.43 24.07 6.17
C ASP A 76 -9.39 22.96 6.32
N TYR A 77 -9.82 21.70 6.32
CA TYR A 77 -8.91 20.55 6.35
C TYR A 77 -7.93 20.55 5.16
N TYR A 78 -8.42 20.81 3.94
CA TYR A 78 -7.55 20.87 2.76
C TYR A 78 -6.61 22.09 2.81
N ASN A 79 -7.13 23.25 3.21
CA ASN A 79 -6.33 24.47 3.37
C ASN A 79 -5.18 24.28 4.37
N MET A 80 -5.38 23.47 5.42
CA MET A 80 -4.35 23.18 6.42
C MET A 80 -3.35 22.11 5.97
N THR A 81 -3.77 21.17 5.12
CA THR A 81 -2.92 20.05 4.67
C THR A 81 -2.07 20.40 3.45
N GLU A 82 -2.52 21.32 2.59
CA GLU A 82 -1.78 21.75 1.40
C GLU A 82 -0.39 22.35 1.75
N PRO A 83 -0.24 23.28 2.72
CA PRO A 83 1.07 23.78 3.12
C PRO A 83 1.99 22.70 3.69
N GLN A 84 1.45 21.70 4.40
CA GLN A 84 2.24 20.58 4.94
C GLN A 84 2.81 19.71 3.82
N MET A 85 1.98 19.42 2.81
CA MET A 85 2.38 18.69 1.61
C MET A 85 3.46 19.45 0.84
N GLU A 86 3.32 20.77 0.71
CA GLU A 86 4.31 21.61 0.03
C GLU A 86 5.64 21.68 0.80
N ALA A 87 5.60 21.78 2.13
CA ALA A 87 6.79 21.72 2.97
C ALA A 87 7.55 20.38 2.81
N LEU A 88 6.83 19.26 2.72
CA LEU A 88 7.41 17.94 2.46
C LEU A 88 8.05 17.86 1.07
N ARG A 89 7.40 18.41 0.04
CA ARG A 89 7.96 18.47 -1.32
C ARG A 89 9.28 19.25 -1.36
N GLN A 90 9.32 20.40 -0.69
CA GLN A 90 10.55 21.20 -0.57
C GLN A 90 11.66 20.43 0.14
N GLU A 91 11.35 19.71 1.21
CA GLU A 91 12.34 18.91 1.94
C GLU A 91 12.88 17.74 1.10
N VAL A 92 12.02 17.07 0.32
CA VAL A 92 12.46 16.04 -0.63
C VAL A 92 13.40 16.64 -1.68
N GLY A 93 13.07 17.82 -2.24
CA GLY A 93 13.92 18.54 -3.18
C GLY A 93 15.30 18.91 -2.60
N ARG A 94 15.34 19.39 -1.34
CA ARG A 94 16.61 19.68 -0.64
C ARG A 94 17.45 18.43 -0.46
N ARG A 95 16.84 17.31 -0.06
CA ARG A 95 17.54 16.02 0.12
C ARG A 95 18.07 15.48 -1.20
N GLU A 96 17.30 15.60 -2.27
CA GLU A 96 17.73 15.20 -3.61
C GLU A 96 18.92 16.04 -4.08
N ALA A 97 18.87 17.36 -3.93
CA ALA A 97 19.99 18.24 -4.27
C ALA A 97 21.26 17.88 -3.47
N LYS A 98 21.13 17.58 -2.18
CA LYS A 98 22.24 17.12 -1.33
C LYS A 98 22.79 15.77 -1.82
N ALA A 99 21.92 14.82 -2.15
CA ALA A 99 22.33 13.52 -2.68
C ALA A 99 23.06 13.65 -4.02
N GLN A 100 22.58 14.51 -4.93
CA GLN A 100 23.24 14.79 -6.21
C GLN A 100 24.62 15.41 -6.00
N ARG A 101 24.77 16.35 -5.05
CA ARG A 101 26.06 16.93 -4.69
C ARG A 101 27.04 15.86 -4.18
N LEU A 102 26.61 15.03 -3.24
CA LEU A 102 27.44 13.93 -2.71
C LEU A 102 27.83 12.93 -3.80
N ALA A 103 26.92 12.61 -4.72
CA ALA A 103 27.21 11.75 -5.86
C ALA A 103 28.29 12.35 -6.79
N ARG A 104 28.22 13.66 -7.06
CA ARG A 104 29.25 14.38 -7.85
C ARG A 104 30.60 14.40 -7.13
N GLU A 105 30.61 14.65 -5.83
CA GLU A 105 31.83 14.62 -5.01
C GLU A 105 32.45 13.21 -4.98
N ALA A 106 31.64 12.16 -4.80
CA ALA A 106 32.09 10.78 -4.87
C ALA A 106 32.65 10.41 -6.26
N ALA A 107 32.02 10.86 -7.34
CA ALA A 107 32.51 10.65 -8.70
C ALA A 107 33.88 11.32 -8.93
N ARG A 108 34.08 12.55 -8.41
CA ARG A 108 35.37 13.26 -8.46
C ARG A 108 36.45 12.52 -7.68
N MET A 109 36.13 12.05 -6.47
CA MET A 109 37.06 11.27 -5.64
C MET A 109 37.45 9.95 -6.34
N ALA A 110 36.48 9.24 -6.92
CA ALA A 110 36.74 8.02 -7.67
C ALA A 110 37.63 8.26 -8.90
N ALA A 111 37.41 9.35 -9.64
CA ALA A 111 38.27 9.72 -10.77
C ALA A 111 39.70 10.04 -10.33
N SER A 112 39.89 10.81 -9.25
CA SER A 112 41.20 11.12 -8.70
C SER A 112 41.94 9.85 -8.23
N ALA A 113 41.25 8.96 -7.52
CA ALA A 113 41.80 7.69 -7.07
C ALA A 113 42.22 6.79 -8.25
N LYS A 114 41.40 6.73 -9.31
CA LYS A 114 41.77 6.03 -10.56
C LYS A 114 43.05 6.58 -11.17
N THR A 115 43.22 7.90 -11.24
CA THR A 115 44.44 8.53 -11.76
C THR A 115 45.66 8.19 -10.88
N ALA A 116 45.53 8.28 -9.56
CA ALA A 116 46.61 7.94 -8.63
C ALA A 116 47.07 6.48 -8.77
N CYS A 117 46.14 5.54 -8.87
CA CYS A 117 46.46 4.12 -9.06
C CYS A 117 47.11 3.86 -10.43
N ARG A 118 46.69 4.57 -11.49
CA ARG A 118 47.38 4.51 -12.80
C ARG A 118 48.84 4.95 -12.67
N THR A 119 49.11 6.06 -11.98
CA THR A 119 50.47 6.56 -11.74
C THR A 119 51.30 5.58 -10.90
N LEU A 120 50.75 5.08 -9.79
CA LEU A 120 51.42 4.11 -8.93
C LEU A 120 51.81 2.83 -9.70
N ARG A 121 50.91 2.35 -10.55
CA ARG A 121 51.17 1.18 -11.39
C ARG A 121 52.34 1.41 -12.34
N LEU A 122 52.39 2.56 -13.01
CA LEU A 122 53.50 2.89 -13.91
C LEU A 122 54.83 2.86 -13.15
N ALA A 123 54.89 3.49 -11.98
CA ALA A 123 56.08 3.46 -11.12
C ALA A 123 56.46 2.03 -10.68
N LEU A 124 55.49 1.18 -10.34
CA LEU A 124 55.75 -0.22 -9.98
C LEU A 124 56.32 -1.03 -11.14
N ASN A 125 55.79 -0.83 -12.35
CA ASN A 125 56.31 -1.48 -13.56
C ASN A 125 57.76 -1.05 -13.84
N ASP A 126 58.07 0.25 -13.71
CA ASP A 126 59.43 0.78 -13.90
C ASP A 126 60.43 0.18 -12.88
N MET A 127 59.96 -0.16 -11.67
CA MET A 127 60.74 -0.86 -10.65
C MET A 127 60.85 -2.39 -10.89
N GLY A 128 60.29 -2.93 -11.98
CA GLY A 128 60.28 -4.36 -12.28
C GLY A 128 59.28 -5.18 -11.46
N ALA A 129 58.38 -4.51 -10.72
CA ALA A 129 57.35 -5.18 -9.92
C ALA A 129 56.14 -5.52 -10.79
N LYS A 130 55.83 -6.80 -10.94
CA LYS A 130 54.64 -7.25 -11.68
C LYS A 130 53.39 -7.11 -10.80
N ALA A 131 52.70 -5.97 -10.88
CA ALA A 131 51.31 -5.87 -10.41
C ALA A 131 50.38 -6.54 -11.44
N ARG A 132 49.39 -7.33 -11.00
CA ARG A 132 48.38 -7.94 -11.90
C ARG A 132 47.66 -6.88 -12.75
N GLY A 133 47.08 -7.34 -13.86
CA GLY A 133 46.64 -6.55 -15.02
C GLY A 133 45.75 -5.33 -14.77
N VAL A 134 45.56 -4.53 -15.82
CA VAL A 134 44.86 -3.23 -15.81
C VAL A 134 43.45 -3.34 -15.22
N LEU A 135 43.17 -2.59 -14.14
CA LEU A 135 41.80 -2.31 -13.72
C LEU A 135 41.05 -1.69 -14.91
N GLY A 136 40.03 -2.38 -15.41
CA GLY A 136 39.17 -1.87 -16.47
C GLY A 136 38.48 -0.57 -16.06
N GLU A 137 38.07 0.26 -17.03
CA GLU A 137 37.43 1.55 -16.73
C GLU A 137 36.16 1.43 -15.88
N ASN A 138 35.52 0.25 -15.96
CA ASN A 138 34.33 -0.15 -15.23
C ASN A 138 34.61 -0.99 -13.98
N ALA A 139 35.87 -1.07 -13.53
CA ALA A 139 36.23 -1.86 -12.36
C ALA A 139 35.44 -1.38 -11.14
N SER A 140 34.92 -2.35 -10.38
CA SER A 140 34.12 -2.07 -9.20
C SER A 140 35.00 -1.50 -8.08
N VAL A 141 34.37 -0.84 -7.10
CA VAL A 141 35.06 -0.37 -5.88
C VAL A 141 35.75 -1.53 -5.16
N LEU A 142 35.20 -2.74 -5.23
CA LEU A 142 35.77 -3.94 -4.61
C LEU A 142 37.06 -4.37 -5.30
N GLU A 143 37.06 -4.44 -6.64
CA GLU A 143 38.25 -4.76 -7.43
C GLU A 143 39.36 -3.72 -7.22
N PHE A 144 38.99 -2.45 -7.01
CA PHE A 144 39.92 -1.39 -6.67
C PHE A 144 40.55 -1.59 -5.28
N CYS A 145 39.77 -2.01 -4.27
CA CYS A 145 40.27 -2.31 -2.94
C CYS A 145 41.23 -3.52 -2.95
N GLU A 146 40.87 -4.59 -3.66
CA GLU A 146 41.73 -5.78 -3.82
C GLU A 146 43.04 -5.43 -4.52
N TRP A 147 42.98 -4.63 -5.59
CA TRP A 147 44.17 -4.17 -6.29
C TRP A 147 45.07 -3.29 -5.40
N ASN A 148 44.51 -2.39 -4.59
CA ASN A 148 45.29 -1.57 -3.66
C ASN A 148 46.01 -2.44 -2.61
N GLN A 149 45.37 -3.50 -2.14
CA GLN A 149 45.98 -4.43 -1.20
C GLN A 149 47.12 -5.22 -1.86
N GLU A 150 46.93 -5.68 -3.11
CA GLU A 150 47.97 -6.37 -3.88
C GLU A 150 49.15 -5.43 -4.23
N ALA A 151 48.88 -4.19 -4.62
CA ALA A 151 49.88 -3.17 -4.90
C ALA A 151 50.70 -2.82 -3.63
N GLY A 152 50.04 -2.69 -2.48
CA GLY A 152 50.72 -2.50 -1.19
C GLY A 152 51.67 -3.65 -0.84
N CYS A 153 51.21 -4.90 -1.05
CA CYS A 153 52.06 -6.08 -0.90
C CYS A 153 53.27 -6.07 -1.86
N ALA A 154 53.06 -5.70 -3.13
CA ALA A 154 54.13 -5.61 -4.12
C ALA A 154 55.18 -4.55 -3.74
N VAL A 155 54.75 -3.36 -3.33
CA VAL A 155 55.63 -2.29 -2.83
C VAL A 155 56.45 -2.78 -1.63
N SER A 156 55.82 -3.45 -0.66
CA SER A 156 56.50 -3.99 0.51
C SER A 156 57.53 -5.08 0.14
N ASN A 157 57.21 -5.93 -0.84
CA ASN A 157 58.12 -6.98 -1.30
C ASN A 157 59.33 -6.40 -2.05
N CYS A 158 59.12 -5.39 -2.90
CA CYS A 158 60.22 -4.67 -3.55
C CYS A 158 61.14 -3.96 -2.53
N ALA A 159 60.55 -3.35 -1.49
CA ALA A 159 61.31 -2.73 -0.40
C ALA A 159 62.17 -3.75 0.38
N ALA A 160 61.66 -4.97 0.57
CA ALA A 160 62.40 -6.04 1.23
C ALA A 160 63.51 -6.64 0.36
N ALA A 161 63.29 -6.75 -0.96
CA ALA A 161 64.25 -7.34 -1.89
C ALA A 161 65.45 -6.42 -2.17
N TYR A 162 65.23 -5.11 -2.30
CA TYR A 162 66.31 -4.18 -2.67
C TYR A 162 67.23 -3.79 -1.50
N GLY A 163 66.90 -4.13 -0.24
CA GLY A 163 67.79 -3.99 0.91
C GLY A 163 68.24 -2.56 1.30
N ASP A 164 68.03 -1.57 0.43
CA ASP A 164 68.76 -0.31 0.45
C ASP A 164 67.85 0.94 0.54
N CYS A 165 68.45 2.09 0.86
CA CYS A 165 67.75 3.33 1.22
C CYS A 165 66.73 3.80 0.16
N CYS A 166 67.03 3.62 -1.14
CA CYS A 166 66.18 4.03 -2.25
C CYS A 166 64.83 3.30 -2.27
N ALA A 167 64.79 2.02 -1.91
CA ALA A 167 63.54 1.26 -1.91
C ALA A 167 62.60 1.69 -0.77
N ARG A 168 63.16 2.18 0.35
CA ARG A 168 62.38 2.75 1.46
C ARG A 168 61.82 4.12 1.10
N VAL A 169 62.58 4.95 0.39
CA VAL A 169 62.10 6.25 -0.10
C VAL A 169 61.00 6.06 -1.12
N SER A 170 61.15 5.14 -2.08
CA SER A 170 60.10 4.82 -3.06
C SER A 170 58.85 4.20 -2.43
N ALA A 171 59.00 3.32 -1.44
CA ALA A 171 57.87 2.77 -0.69
C ALA A 171 57.16 3.84 0.15
N ALA A 172 57.90 4.72 0.82
CA ALA A 172 57.33 5.84 1.57
C ALA A 172 56.61 6.83 0.65
N PHE A 173 57.16 7.09 -0.55
CA PHE A 173 56.52 7.94 -1.55
C PHE A 173 55.21 7.32 -2.08
N ALA A 174 55.21 6.02 -2.40
CA ALA A 174 54.01 5.29 -2.83
C ALA A 174 52.93 5.25 -1.74
N LEU A 175 53.33 4.99 -0.48
CA LEU A 175 52.42 5.02 0.67
C LEU A 175 51.88 6.44 0.92
N GLY A 176 52.72 7.47 0.77
CA GLY A 176 52.32 8.88 0.88
C GLY A 176 51.27 9.28 -0.17
N LEU A 177 51.43 8.85 -1.41
CA LEU A 177 50.42 9.05 -2.46
C LEU A 177 49.09 8.36 -2.10
N LEU A 178 49.12 7.10 -1.64
CA LEU A 178 47.92 6.38 -1.22
C LEU A 178 47.21 7.06 -0.02
N GLN A 179 47.98 7.63 0.92
CA GLN A 179 47.46 8.34 2.08
C GLN A 179 46.85 9.70 1.70
N GLN A 180 47.47 10.43 0.77
CA GLN A 180 46.95 11.69 0.23
C GLN A 180 45.60 11.50 -0.48
N HIS A 181 45.38 10.33 -1.08
CA HIS A 181 44.09 9.93 -1.66
C HIS A 181 43.14 9.23 -0.68
N ARG A 182 43.40 9.33 0.63
CA ARG A 182 42.55 8.83 1.73
C ARG A 182 42.23 7.33 1.67
N CYS A 183 43.16 6.49 1.21
CA CYS A 183 43.06 5.04 1.39
C CYS A 183 43.43 4.67 2.84
N GLU A 184 42.51 4.87 3.78
CA GLU A 184 42.73 4.69 5.24
C GLU A 184 43.20 3.27 5.61
N HIS A 185 42.91 2.27 4.78
CA HIS A 185 43.35 0.88 4.93
C HIS A 185 44.90 0.73 4.91
N VAL A 186 45.61 1.72 4.37
CA VAL A 186 47.08 1.71 4.23
C VAL A 186 47.79 2.12 5.52
N ALA A 187 47.11 2.80 6.45
CA ALA A 187 47.69 3.18 7.75
C ALA A 187 48.08 1.96 8.62
N GLN A 188 47.64 0.75 8.25
CA GLN A 188 47.88 -0.49 8.99
C GLN A 188 49.14 -1.27 8.54
N PHE A 189 49.95 -0.76 7.60
CA PHE A 189 51.13 -1.47 7.06
C PHE A 189 52.42 -0.62 7.05
N PRO A 190 53.58 -1.12 7.56
CA PRO A 190 53.79 -2.10 8.62
C PRO A 190 54.54 -1.52 9.85
N THR A 191 54.01 -1.77 11.05
CA THR A 191 54.78 -1.86 12.32
C THR A 191 55.49 -3.21 12.46
N LEU A 192 55.40 -4.09 11.47
CA LEU A 192 56.06 -5.39 11.46
C LEU A 192 57.49 -5.27 10.89
N ARG A 193 58.45 -5.58 11.79
CA ARG A 193 59.86 -5.94 11.55
C ARG A 193 60.92 -4.85 11.80
N ARG A 194 61.02 -4.39 13.06
CA ARG A 194 62.33 -4.14 13.68
C ARG A 194 62.79 -5.44 14.34
N GLY A 195 63.73 -6.15 13.71
CA GLY A 195 64.36 -7.32 14.30
C GLY A 195 65.15 -6.93 15.54
N THR A 196 64.82 -7.53 16.69
CA THR A 196 65.60 -7.39 17.92
C THR A 196 66.81 -8.31 17.85
N GLY A 197 67.97 -7.74 17.50
CA GLY A 197 69.25 -8.24 17.97
C GLY A 197 69.26 -8.26 19.51
N LYS A 198 69.86 -9.30 20.06
CA LYS A 198 69.98 -9.63 21.48
C LYS A 198 70.20 -8.40 22.38
N GLN A 199 69.32 -8.21 23.37
CA GLN A 199 69.73 -7.62 24.64
C GLN A 199 68.97 -8.26 25.80
N ARG A 200 69.69 -9.17 26.48
CA ARG A 200 69.41 -9.57 27.86
C ARG A 200 69.34 -8.30 28.71
N ARG A 201 68.25 -8.12 29.45
CA ARG A 201 68.31 -7.64 30.84
C ARG A 201 67.03 -8.02 31.59
N ARG A 202 67.27 -8.77 32.67
CA ARG A 202 66.37 -9.04 33.80
C ARG A 202 65.74 -7.73 34.30
N ILE A 203 64.42 -7.69 34.51
CA ILE A 203 63.80 -7.08 35.70
C ILE A 203 62.61 -7.94 36.13
N LYS A 204 62.47 -8.05 37.44
CA LYS A 204 61.69 -8.99 38.25
C LYS A 204 60.18 -8.81 38.14
N ALA A 205 59.48 -9.92 38.35
CA ALA A 205 58.08 -9.99 38.72
C ALA A 205 57.78 -9.27 40.05
N LYS A 206 56.62 -8.60 40.11
CA LYS A 206 55.79 -8.46 41.30
C LYS A 206 54.32 -8.67 40.90
N ASN A 207 53.64 -9.42 41.77
CA ASN A 207 52.34 -10.07 41.60
C ASN A 207 51.19 -9.16 42.14
N PRO A 208 49.93 -9.61 42.37
CA PRO A 208 48.74 -9.10 41.68
C PRO A 208 47.66 -8.52 42.65
N GLN A 209 46.41 -8.39 42.13
CA GLN A 209 45.11 -8.22 42.80
C GLN A 209 44.55 -6.81 43.07
N LYS A 210 43.46 -6.46 42.35
CA LYS A 210 42.04 -6.37 42.80
C LYS A 210 41.18 -5.91 41.59
N ARG A 211 40.21 -6.70 41.08
CA ARG A 211 38.75 -6.71 41.40
C ARG A 211 38.17 -5.28 41.52
N ALA A 212 37.04 -4.89 40.94
CA ALA A 212 36.01 -5.46 40.07
C ALA A 212 35.08 -4.28 39.62
N GLU A 213 34.04 -4.58 38.84
CA GLU A 213 32.82 -3.77 38.56
C GLU A 213 32.85 -2.85 37.32
N VAL A 214 32.22 -3.21 36.19
CA VAL A 214 30.79 -3.36 35.82
C VAL A 214 30.48 -2.26 34.78
N GLU A 215 30.46 -2.66 33.50
CA GLU A 215 29.74 -1.94 32.43
C GLU A 215 28.26 -2.31 32.44
N PRO A 216 27.34 -1.41 32.04
CA PRO A 216 26.08 -1.81 31.44
C PRO A 216 26.15 -1.70 29.91
N LYS A 217 26.13 -2.87 29.25
CA LYS A 217 25.80 -3.02 27.83
C LYS A 217 24.29 -2.85 27.62
N ALA A 218 23.88 -1.71 27.05
CA ALA A 218 22.54 -1.56 26.49
C ALA A 218 22.47 -2.25 25.12
N THR A 219 21.92 -3.47 25.13
CA THR A 219 21.61 -4.24 23.93
C THR A 219 20.26 -3.75 23.40
N GLN A 220 20.24 -2.80 22.47
CA GLN A 220 19.00 -2.41 21.78
C GLN A 220 18.72 -3.44 20.67
N ARG A 221 17.74 -4.28 20.97
CA ARG A 221 17.21 -5.37 20.14
C ARG A 221 16.41 -4.74 18.99
N CYS A 222 17.02 -4.64 17.80
CA CYS A 222 16.28 -4.38 16.58
C CYS A 222 15.44 -5.61 16.23
N GLU A 223 14.15 -5.57 16.58
CA GLU A 223 13.19 -6.54 16.08
C GLU A 223 13.06 -6.40 14.56
N ALA A 224 13.52 -7.42 13.85
CA ALA A 224 13.43 -7.54 12.42
C ALA A 224 11.98 -7.77 11.98
N LEU A 225 11.24 -6.68 11.74
CA LEU A 225 10.07 -6.70 10.87
C LEU A 225 10.54 -6.99 9.44
N ARG A 226 10.36 -8.24 8.98
CA ARG A 226 10.54 -8.58 7.57
C ARG A 226 9.36 -8.06 6.75
N PRO A 227 9.54 -7.20 5.74
CA PRO A 227 8.53 -7.01 4.71
C PRO A 227 8.68 -8.15 3.69
N LYS A 228 7.72 -9.07 3.67
CA LYS A 228 7.58 -10.01 2.55
C LYS A 228 6.90 -9.25 1.40
N ASN A 229 7.56 -9.25 0.24
CA ASN A 229 7.08 -8.85 -1.10
C ASN A 229 7.35 -7.40 -1.54
N GLU A 230 8.63 -7.08 -1.76
CA GLU A 230 9.07 -5.95 -2.59
C GLU A 230 9.15 -6.40 -4.07
N LYS A 231 8.47 -5.70 -4.99
CA LYS A 231 8.63 -5.92 -6.44
C LYS A 231 9.40 -4.75 -7.04
N PHE A 232 10.43 -5.06 -7.81
CA PHE A 232 11.28 -4.08 -8.48
C PHE A 232 10.84 -3.91 -9.94
N THR A 233 10.58 -2.67 -10.36
CA THR A 233 10.52 -2.32 -11.79
C THR A 233 11.89 -1.78 -12.19
N ALA A 234 12.65 -2.56 -12.95
CA ALA A 234 13.95 -2.13 -13.46
C ALA A 234 13.74 -1.32 -14.76
N VAL A 235 13.85 0.00 -14.66
CA VAL A 235 14.02 0.87 -15.83
C VAL A 235 15.53 0.98 -16.10
N LYS A 236 15.98 0.65 -17.31
CA LYS A 236 17.40 0.70 -17.68
C LYS A 236 17.95 2.13 -17.48
N ASN A 237 19.12 2.21 -16.84
CA ASN A 237 19.96 3.42 -16.69
C ASN A 237 19.49 4.52 -15.71
N LEU A 238 18.59 4.23 -14.77
CA LEU A 238 18.28 5.14 -13.64
C LEU A 238 18.69 4.52 -12.30
N PRO A 239 19.13 5.32 -11.31
CA PRO A 239 19.34 4.83 -9.95
C PRO A 239 18.01 4.25 -9.42
N LYS A 240 18.08 3.07 -8.79
CA LYS A 240 16.93 2.36 -8.22
C LYS A 240 16.31 3.20 -7.09
N ALA A 241 15.45 4.14 -7.45
CA ALA A 241 14.66 4.89 -6.50
C ALA A 241 13.66 3.94 -5.85
N ARG A 242 13.78 3.76 -4.52
CA ARG A 242 12.82 3.02 -3.72
C ARG A 242 11.55 3.86 -3.57
N TYR A 243 10.63 3.75 -4.51
CA TYR A 243 9.31 4.33 -4.34
C TYR A 243 8.47 3.43 -3.43
N LEU A 244 8.13 3.93 -2.23
CA LEU A 244 7.01 3.41 -1.44
C LEU A 244 5.68 3.88 -2.07
N LEU A 245 5.47 3.57 -3.36
CA LEU A 245 4.14 3.68 -3.96
C LEU A 245 3.34 2.48 -3.48
N ARG A 246 2.84 2.55 -2.24
CA ARG A 246 1.64 1.78 -1.91
C ARG A 246 0.53 2.43 -2.70
N PRO A 247 -0.10 1.74 -3.67
CA PRO A 247 -1.34 2.23 -4.20
C PRO A 247 -2.28 2.37 -3.00
N VAL A 248 -2.69 3.59 -2.69
CA VAL A 248 -3.80 3.80 -1.76
C VAL A 248 -5.01 3.26 -2.51
N TYR A 249 -5.36 2.01 -2.22
CA TYR A 249 -6.54 1.39 -2.79
C TYR A 249 -7.73 2.06 -2.13
N CYS A 250 -8.36 3.01 -2.80
CA CYS A 250 -9.66 3.51 -2.39
C CYS A 250 -10.68 2.38 -2.59
N GLU A 251 -11.44 2.11 -1.54
CA GLU A 251 -12.60 1.23 -1.57
C GLU A 251 -13.85 2.08 -1.76
N MET A 252 -14.86 1.53 -2.42
CA MET A 252 -16.15 2.17 -2.67
C MET A 252 -17.25 1.14 -2.46
N THR A 253 -18.29 1.53 -1.75
CA THR A 253 -19.43 0.66 -1.44
C THR A 253 -20.55 0.91 -2.44
N ILE A 254 -21.03 -0.13 -3.12
CA ILE A 254 -22.21 -0.10 -4.01
C ILE A 254 -23.15 -1.20 -3.52
N ASN A 255 -24.41 -0.88 -3.22
CA ASN A 255 -25.41 -1.84 -2.70
C ASN A 255 -24.94 -2.68 -1.49
N GLY A 256 -24.10 -2.13 -0.62
CA GLY A 256 -23.55 -2.84 0.54
C GLY A 256 -22.33 -3.72 0.24
N HIS A 257 -21.88 -3.79 -1.01
CA HIS A 257 -20.67 -4.51 -1.41
C HIS A 257 -19.49 -3.56 -1.58
N ASN A 258 -18.33 -3.94 -1.03
CA ASN A 258 -17.10 -3.14 -1.10
C ASN A 258 -16.26 -3.51 -2.32
N TYR A 259 -15.94 -2.49 -3.12
CA TYR A 259 -15.22 -2.62 -4.38
C TYR A 259 -13.96 -1.79 -4.37
N LYS A 260 -12.90 -2.29 -5.02
CA LYS A 260 -11.74 -1.46 -5.33
C LYS A 260 -12.10 -0.47 -6.44
N VAL A 261 -11.97 0.83 -6.18
CA VAL A 261 -12.33 1.90 -7.14
C VAL A 261 -11.67 1.69 -8.50
N VAL A 262 -10.42 1.23 -8.53
CA VAL A 262 -9.70 0.93 -9.79
C VAL A 262 -10.38 -0.15 -10.64
N ASN A 263 -11.01 -1.15 -10.02
CA ASN A 263 -11.69 -2.21 -10.75
C ASN A 263 -13.01 -1.71 -11.33
N VAL A 264 -13.75 -0.92 -10.57
CA VAL A 264 -15.01 -0.29 -11.02
C VAL A 264 -14.72 0.66 -12.18
N ALA A 265 -13.73 1.54 -12.04
CA ALA A 265 -13.34 2.51 -13.06
C ALA A 265 -12.86 1.85 -14.35
N ASN A 266 -12.06 0.77 -14.26
CA ASN A 266 -11.63 0.02 -15.43
C ASN A 266 -12.82 -0.66 -16.12
N TRP A 267 -13.76 -1.24 -15.37
CA TRP A 267 -14.95 -1.85 -15.95
C TRP A 267 -15.88 -0.84 -16.63
N MET A 268 -16.08 0.33 -16.01
CA MET A 268 -16.87 1.43 -16.57
C MET A 268 -16.28 1.92 -17.89
N ARG A 269 -14.94 2.02 -17.98
CA ARG A 269 -14.26 2.43 -19.21
C ARG A 269 -14.51 1.47 -20.37
N THR A 270 -14.63 0.16 -20.09
CA THR A 270 -14.88 -0.84 -21.13
C THR A 270 -16.37 -1.03 -21.45
N HIS A 271 -17.28 -0.47 -20.65
CA HIS A 271 -18.73 -0.60 -20.82
C HIS A 271 -19.43 0.77 -20.74
N PRO A 272 -19.21 1.65 -21.74
CA PRO A 272 -19.84 2.97 -21.77
C PRO A 272 -21.36 2.86 -21.77
N GLY A 273 -22.02 3.72 -21.00
CA GLY A 273 -23.48 3.74 -20.85
C GLY A 273 -24.05 2.75 -19.83
N ARG A 274 -23.20 1.96 -19.14
CA ARG A 274 -23.61 1.12 -18.01
C ARG A 274 -23.50 1.86 -16.69
N THR A 275 -24.34 1.48 -15.72
CA THR A 275 -24.39 2.12 -14.40
C THR A 275 -23.56 1.35 -13.37
N LEU A 276 -23.43 1.90 -12.15
CA LEU A 276 -22.75 1.23 -11.04
C LEU A 276 -23.52 -0.03 -10.60
N GLU A 277 -24.84 -0.01 -10.72
CA GLU A 277 -25.72 -1.15 -10.44
C GLU A 277 -25.49 -2.28 -11.45
N ASP A 278 -25.21 -1.96 -12.72
CA ASP A 278 -24.85 -2.98 -13.71
C ASP A 278 -23.51 -3.65 -13.36
N TYR A 279 -22.52 -2.89 -12.88
CA TYR A 279 -21.25 -3.46 -12.40
C TYR A 279 -21.48 -4.40 -11.21
N ASP A 280 -22.26 -3.96 -10.24
CA ASP A 280 -22.61 -4.72 -9.04
C ASP A 280 -23.26 -6.07 -9.40
N ARG A 281 -24.29 -6.05 -10.26
CA ARG A 281 -24.95 -7.28 -10.75
C ARG A 281 -23.99 -8.24 -11.44
N VAL A 282 -23.11 -7.73 -12.32
CA VAL A 282 -22.11 -8.56 -13.01
C VAL A 282 -21.09 -9.14 -12.03
N HIS A 283 -20.67 -8.35 -11.04
CA HIS A 283 -19.74 -8.80 -10.02
C HIS A 283 -20.33 -9.92 -9.17
N VAL A 284 -21.54 -9.71 -8.64
CA VAL A 284 -22.28 -10.70 -7.84
C VAL A 284 -22.50 -11.99 -8.66
N ALA A 285 -22.99 -11.88 -9.89
CA ALA A 285 -23.21 -13.05 -10.76
C ALA A 285 -21.91 -13.83 -11.03
N ARG A 286 -20.77 -13.13 -11.16
CA ARG A 286 -19.45 -13.76 -11.33
C ARG A 286 -19.01 -14.49 -10.06
N LEU A 287 -19.21 -13.88 -8.89
CA LEU A 287 -18.90 -14.51 -7.60
C LEU A 287 -19.75 -15.76 -7.38
N GLU A 288 -21.06 -15.69 -7.63
CA GLU A 288 -21.95 -16.84 -7.58
C GLU A 288 -21.56 -17.94 -8.58
N GLY A 289 -21.14 -17.54 -9.79
CA GLY A 289 -20.62 -18.46 -10.80
C GLY A 289 -19.39 -19.22 -10.30
N MET A 290 -18.43 -18.52 -9.67
CA MET A 290 -17.28 -19.16 -9.03
C MET A 290 -17.71 -20.06 -7.87
N ALA A 291 -18.61 -19.60 -7.00
CA ALA A 291 -19.08 -20.38 -5.87
C ALA A 291 -19.76 -21.68 -6.32
N ARG A 292 -20.62 -21.62 -7.35
CA ARG A 292 -21.24 -22.78 -7.97
C ARG A 292 -20.21 -23.70 -8.60
N PHE A 293 -19.24 -23.14 -9.33
CA PHE A 293 -18.13 -23.93 -9.89
C PHE A 293 -17.41 -24.69 -8.78
N TRP A 294 -17.03 -24.03 -7.68
CA TRP A 294 -16.31 -24.67 -6.58
C TRP A 294 -17.14 -25.69 -5.80
N ARG A 295 -18.43 -25.45 -5.60
CA ARG A 295 -19.36 -26.41 -4.97
C ARG A 295 -19.50 -27.68 -5.81
N ASN A 296 -19.59 -27.52 -7.13
CA ASN A 296 -19.77 -28.64 -8.05
C ASN A 296 -18.44 -29.21 -8.57
N HIS A 297 -17.31 -28.61 -8.20
CA HIS A 297 -15.99 -29.05 -8.67
C HIS A 297 -15.63 -30.39 -8.04
N ARG A 298 -15.87 -31.46 -8.80
CA ARG A 298 -15.22 -32.76 -8.56
C ARG A 298 -13.83 -32.73 -9.16
N ARG A 299 -12.82 -33.01 -8.35
CA ARG A 299 -11.47 -33.25 -8.86
C ARG A 299 -11.52 -34.43 -9.82
N THR A 300 -10.87 -34.28 -10.96
CA THR A 300 -10.67 -35.41 -11.87
C THR A 300 -9.67 -36.40 -11.26
N ASN A 301 -9.78 -37.70 -11.60
CA ASN A 301 -8.83 -38.72 -11.14
C ASN A 301 -7.35 -38.33 -11.40
N ARG A 302 -7.09 -37.58 -12.47
CA ARG A 302 -5.75 -37.03 -12.78
C ARG A 302 -5.33 -35.93 -11.81
N GLN A 303 -6.22 -35.00 -11.46
CA GLN A 303 -5.95 -33.95 -10.46
C GLN A 303 -5.82 -34.52 -9.05
N GLU A 304 -6.63 -35.54 -8.73
CA GLU A 304 -6.52 -36.34 -7.51
C GLU A 304 -5.13 -36.99 -7.43
N ALA A 305 -4.69 -37.67 -8.48
CA ALA A 305 -3.38 -38.31 -8.54
C ALA A 305 -2.21 -37.30 -8.48
N ILE A 306 -2.35 -36.11 -9.08
CA ILE A 306 -1.34 -35.03 -8.98
C ILE A 306 -1.30 -34.46 -7.57
N ALA A 307 -2.46 -34.22 -6.95
CA ALA A 307 -2.54 -33.77 -5.56
C ALA A 307 -1.93 -34.80 -4.63
N GLN A 308 -2.33 -36.07 -4.76
CA GLN A 308 -1.75 -37.19 -4.03
C GLN A 308 -0.23 -37.21 -4.21
N ARG A 309 0.32 -37.24 -5.43
CA ARG A 309 1.79 -37.21 -5.65
C ARG A 309 2.49 -36.01 -5.02
N ARG A 310 1.89 -34.82 -5.10
CA ARG A 310 2.48 -33.59 -4.53
C ARG A 310 2.48 -33.57 -3.00
N TYR A 311 1.50 -34.23 -2.37
CA TYR A 311 1.34 -34.22 -0.91
C TYR A 311 1.79 -35.53 -0.25
N SER A 312 1.86 -36.66 -0.96
CA SER A 312 2.41 -37.95 -0.52
C SER A 312 3.94 -38.02 -0.60
N LEU A 313 4.58 -37.12 -1.35
CA LEU A 313 6.03 -36.86 -1.29
C LEU A 313 6.50 -36.32 0.09
N SER A 314 5.60 -36.14 1.06
CA SER A 314 5.95 -35.80 2.43
C SER A 314 6.22 -36.99 3.35
N LEU A 315 5.99 -38.25 2.91
CA LEU A 315 6.12 -39.45 3.78
C LEU A 315 7.02 -40.58 3.27
N CYS A 316 7.65 -40.47 2.09
CA CYS A 316 8.63 -41.46 1.65
C CYS A 316 9.97 -40.79 1.34
N GLY A 317 10.86 -40.79 2.33
CA GLY A 317 12.23 -40.34 2.15
C GLY A 317 13.08 -40.46 3.40
N CYS A 318 13.27 -41.67 3.93
CA CYS A 318 14.43 -42.04 4.76
C CYS A 318 14.62 -43.57 4.82
N GLN A 319 15.29 -44.12 3.81
CA GLN A 319 16.34 -45.10 4.07
C GLN A 319 17.64 -44.46 3.58
N ASN A 320 18.65 -44.47 4.46
CA ASN A 320 20.00 -43.91 4.32
C ASN A 320 20.17 -42.43 4.70
N GLY A 321 20.79 -42.25 5.86
CA GLY A 321 20.79 -41.04 6.65
C GLY A 321 21.65 -39.89 6.12
N LYS A 322 21.12 -38.69 6.30
CA LYS A 322 21.84 -37.50 6.79
C LYS A 322 20.80 -36.45 7.21
N LEU A 323 20.83 -36.09 8.49
CA LEU A 323 19.89 -35.16 9.12
C LEU A 323 19.88 -33.78 8.44
N ARG A 324 18.69 -33.30 8.07
CA ARG A 324 18.32 -31.89 8.24
C ARG A 324 16.96 -31.81 8.93
N ARG A 325 16.93 -31.15 10.09
CA ARG A 325 15.75 -30.92 10.91
C ARG A 325 14.64 -30.21 10.11
N ARG A 326 13.47 -30.84 10.00
CA ARG A 326 12.17 -30.17 9.87
C ARG A 326 11.14 -30.89 10.73
N HIS A 327 10.27 -30.07 11.34
CA HIS A 327 9.29 -30.42 12.37
C HIS A 327 8.41 -31.63 12.02
N PRO A 328 8.20 -32.58 12.94
CA PRO A 328 7.25 -33.67 12.78
C PRO A 328 5.87 -33.28 13.34
N GLY A 329 4.79 -33.79 12.73
CA GLY A 329 3.49 -33.90 13.41
C GLY A 329 2.29 -33.26 12.75
N ARG A 330 1.97 -33.62 11.49
CA ARG A 330 0.57 -33.57 11.01
C ARG A 330 0.30 -34.77 10.11
N THR A 331 -0.75 -35.52 10.43
CA THR A 331 -1.19 -36.67 9.64
C THR A 331 -2.05 -36.21 8.45
N LEU A 332 -2.33 -37.10 7.50
CA LEU A 332 -3.22 -36.81 6.36
C LEU A 332 -4.65 -36.45 6.84
N GLU A 333 -5.08 -37.04 7.96
CA GLU A 333 -6.35 -36.73 8.62
C GLU A 333 -6.40 -35.31 9.20
N ASP A 334 -5.28 -34.79 9.72
CA ASP A 334 -5.19 -33.38 10.16
C ASP A 334 -5.30 -32.41 8.98
N TYR A 335 -4.91 -32.83 7.77
CA TYR A 335 -4.99 -32.01 6.58
C TYR A 335 -6.40 -32.02 5.97
N ASP A 336 -7.07 -33.17 5.90
CA ASP A 336 -8.48 -33.24 5.49
C ASP A 336 -9.37 -32.51 6.49
N ARG A 337 -9.09 -32.62 7.80
CA ARG A 337 -9.76 -31.80 8.83
C ARG A 337 -9.48 -30.31 8.64
N CYS A 338 -8.26 -29.90 8.32
CA CYS A 338 -7.92 -28.50 8.05
C CYS A 338 -8.53 -27.97 6.74
N HIS A 339 -8.76 -28.83 5.75
CA HIS A 339 -9.32 -28.46 4.46
C HIS A 339 -10.85 -28.45 4.46
N ILE A 340 -11.47 -29.33 5.25
CA ILE A 340 -12.90 -29.29 5.61
C ILE A 340 -13.14 -28.08 6.52
N GLN A 341 -12.33 -27.87 7.55
CA GLN A 341 -12.37 -26.67 8.41
C GLN A 341 -12.18 -25.40 7.58
N ARG A 342 -11.27 -25.34 6.60
CA ARG A 342 -11.17 -24.17 5.70
C ARG A 342 -12.38 -23.98 4.80
N ARG A 343 -13.07 -25.05 4.39
CA ARG A 343 -14.30 -24.95 3.60
C ARG A 343 -15.47 -24.49 4.47
N GLU A 344 -15.53 -24.97 5.70
CA GLU A 344 -16.48 -24.55 6.72
C GLU A 344 -16.18 -23.11 7.15
N ASP A 345 -14.96 -22.74 7.50
CA ASP A 345 -14.54 -21.36 7.83
C ASP A 345 -14.84 -20.37 6.69
N ILE A 346 -14.68 -20.78 5.42
CA ILE A 346 -15.06 -19.93 4.27
C ILE A 346 -16.59 -19.82 4.13
N ALA A 347 -17.34 -20.86 4.50
CA ALA A 347 -18.81 -20.82 4.53
C ALA A 347 -19.35 -20.09 5.77
N THR A 348 -18.67 -20.15 6.92
CA THR A 348 -18.99 -19.44 8.16
C THR A 348 -18.64 -17.97 8.04
N LEU A 349 -17.50 -17.61 7.44
CA LEU A 349 -17.19 -16.22 7.06
C LEU A 349 -18.20 -15.65 6.03
N TRP A 350 -18.86 -16.51 5.26
CA TRP A 350 -19.92 -16.13 4.34
C TRP A 350 -21.26 -15.92 5.07
N LEU A 351 -21.62 -16.80 6.02
CA LEU A 351 -22.81 -16.65 6.88
C LEU A 351 -22.70 -15.48 7.87
N ASP A 352 -21.51 -15.24 8.45
CA ASP A 352 -21.27 -14.09 9.33
C ASP A 352 -21.30 -12.77 8.55
N PHE A 353 -20.84 -12.77 7.28
CA PHE A 353 -20.97 -11.64 6.36
C PHE A 353 -22.43 -11.40 5.92
N GLU A 354 -23.27 -12.44 5.84
CA GLU A 354 -24.70 -12.31 5.53
C GLU A 354 -25.51 -11.82 6.75
N MET A 355 -25.20 -12.30 7.97
CA MET A 355 -25.87 -11.87 9.21
C MET A 355 -25.52 -10.44 9.62
N THR A 356 -24.26 -10.02 9.47
CA THR A 356 -23.86 -8.63 9.80
C THR A 356 -24.45 -7.61 8.83
N ASN A 357 -24.65 -7.97 7.57
CA ASN A 357 -25.33 -7.10 6.59
C ASN A 357 -26.86 -7.09 6.76
N SER A 358 -27.45 -8.18 7.26
CA SER A 358 -28.90 -8.23 7.56
C SER A 358 -29.28 -7.44 8.82
N GLN A 359 -28.40 -7.37 9.82
CA GLN A 359 -28.62 -6.54 11.02
C GLN A 359 -28.41 -5.04 10.75
N ALA A 360 -27.57 -4.68 9.78
CA ALA A 360 -27.40 -3.28 9.34
C ALA A 360 -28.54 -2.76 8.43
N ALA A 361 -29.45 -3.63 7.98
CA ALA A 361 -30.62 -3.26 7.18
C ALA A 361 -31.91 -3.11 8.01
N ILE A 362 -31.88 -3.45 9.31
CA ILE A 362 -33.02 -3.35 10.25
C ILE A 362 -32.85 -2.19 11.25
N ALA A 363 -31.70 -1.50 11.24
CA ALA A 363 -31.46 -0.23 11.94
C ALA A 363 -31.32 0.91 10.93
#